data_AF-A0AA40KS46-F1
#
_entry.id   AF-A0AA40KS46-F1
#
_cell.length_a   1.000
_cell.length_b   1.000
_cell.length_c   1.000
_cell.angle_alpha   90.00
_cell.angle_beta   90.00
_cell.angle_gamma   90.00
#
_symmetry.space_group_name_H-M   'P 1'
#
loop_
_entity.id
_entity.type
_entity.pdbx_description
1 polymer ?
#
loop_
_entity_poly.entity_id
_entity_poly.type
_entity_poly.pdbx_seq_one_letter_code
_entity_poly.pdbx_strand_id
1 'polypeptide(L)'
;MVKLFSQGVWHAILITYFLLSICSYLSHTIESKITQKKLDIDLNDHLFYNFGMICGQSKRKYISTSSGYFPSTVTKSSKLVELWLGLFSFLIRTAFSTLLIRYMTQTTVIPPFNDLTSLLDSTSYSILVLEDSLPHAFFQRRLWPEYEKAMDTKRCITFSSIEELYKRACSTDKLYAIYQGEDIKKARGVYICRLNPTGIALQNAWIVSGISKTFEHKRSIDIG
;
A
#
# COMPACT_ATOMS: atom_id res chain seq x y z
N MET A 1 -8.94 6.63 -5.26
CA MET A 1 -9.85 6.70 -4.10
C MET A 1 -10.78 5.49 -3.97
N VAL A 2 -11.40 4.96 -5.03
CA VAL A 2 -12.26 3.75 -4.93
C VAL A 2 -11.50 2.49 -4.47
N LYS A 3 -10.18 2.44 -4.66
CA LYS A 3 -9.31 1.34 -4.21
C LYS A 3 -9.09 1.26 -2.68
N LEU A 4 -9.58 2.22 -1.89
CA LEU A 4 -9.39 2.23 -0.43
C LEU A 4 -10.19 1.13 0.27
N PHE A 5 -11.42 0.90 -0.17
CA PHE A 5 -12.21 -0.26 0.24
C PHE A 5 -12.16 -1.34 -0.84
N SER A 6 -12.24 -2.59 -0.41
CA SER A 6 -12.42 -3.70 -1.33
C SER A 6 -13.77 -3.57 -2.04
N GLN A 7 -13.88 -4.16 -3.22
CA GLN A 7 -15.12 -4.14 -3.98
C GLN A 7 -16.29 -4.73 -3.17
N GLY A 8 -16.06 -5.81 -2.42
CA GLY A 8 -17.09 -6.39 -1.55
C GLY A 8 -17.61 -5.44 -0.47
N VAL A 9 -16.73 -4.63 0.15
CA VAL A 9 -17.12 -3.64 1.15
C VAL A 9 -17.97 -2.53 0.54
N TRP A 10 -17.63 -2.06 -0.67
CA TRP A 10 -18.45 -1.08 -1.37
C TRP A 10 -19.87 -1.58 -1.65
N HIS A 11 -20.01 -2.85 -2.08
CA HIS A 11 -21.33 -3.45 -2.29
C HIS A 11 -22.11 -3.58 -0.99
N ALA A 12 -21.45 -3.98 0.11
CA ALA A 12 -22.09 -4.07 1.42
C ALA A 12 -22.58 -2.71 1.93
N ILE A 13 -21.79 -1.64 1.76
CA ILE A 13 -22.20 -0.27 2.11
C ILE A 13 -23.45 0.14 1.32
N LEU A 14 -23.44 -0.10 0.00
CA LEU A 14 -24.54 0.25 -0.89
C LEU A 14 -25.82 -0.52 -0.55
N ILE A 15 -25.73 -1.83 -0.33
CA ILE A 15 -26.87 -2.67 0.10
C ILE A 15 -27.43 -2.17 1.44
N THR A 16 -26.57 -1.91 2.41
CA THR A 16 -26.98 -1.44 3.75
C THR A 16 -27.64 -0.07 3.67
N TYR A 17 -27.15 0.82 2.82
CA TYR A 17 -27.75 2.13 2.56
C TYR A 17 -29.17 2.01 1.96
N PHE A 18 -29.36 1.15 0.96
CA PHE A 18 -30.69 0.91 0.40
C PHE A 18 -31.64 0.31 1.42
N LEU A 19 -31.20 -0.67 2.21
CA LEU A 19 -31.99 -1.29 3.27
C LEU A 19 -32.42 -0.26 4.32
N LEU A 20 -31.49 0.57 4.82
CA LEU A 20 -31.81 1.61 5.80
C LEU A 20 -32.78 2.66 5.25
N SER A 21 -32.69 2.98 3.95
CA SER A 21 -33.59 3.93 3.30
C SER A 21 -35.00 3.38 3.12
N ILE A 22 -35.12 2.11 2.72
CA ILE A 22 -36.40 1.41 2.66
C ILE A 22 -37.01 1.28 4.06
N CYS A 23 -36.23 0.91 5.07
CA CYS A 23 -36.69 0.83 6.46
C CYS A 23 -37.17 2.18 7.01
N SER A 24 -36.49 3.28 6.67
CA SER A 24 -36.88 4.64 7.04
C SER A 24 -38.22 5.03 6.40
N TYR A 25 -38.37 4.77 5.10
CA TYR A 25 -39.60 5.03 4.37
C TYR A 25 -40.78 4.18 4.87
N LEU A 26 -40.58 2.88 5.09
CA LEU A 26 -41.61 1.99 5.62
C LEU A 26 -42.04 2.40 7.03
N SER A 27 -41.08 2.76 7.88
CA SER A 27 -41.37 3.25 9.24
C SER A 27 -42.24 4.50 9.20
N HIS A 28 -41.94 5.45 8.30
CA HIS A 28 -42.71 6.68 8.12
C HIS A 28 -44.10 6.43 7.47
N THR A 29 -44.18 5.46 6.55
CA THR A 29 -45.44 5.07 5.89
C THR A 29 -46.41 4.34 6.83
N ILE A 30 -45.89 3.48 7.70
CA ILE A 30 -46.70 2.81 8.73
C ILE A 30 -47.20 3.85 9.74
N GLU A 31 -46.34 4.80 10.12
CA GLU A 31 -46.67 5.88 11.05
C GLU A 31 -47.75 6.83 10.50
N SER A 32 -47.67 7.21 9.22
CA SER A 32 -48.69 8.06 8.60
C SER A 32 -50.06 7.38 8.54
N LYS A 33 -50.10 6.06 8.27
CA LYS A 33 -51.33 5.24 8.31
C LYS A 33 -51.93 5.17 9.71
N ILE A 34 -51.11 4.95 10.74
CA ILE A 34 -51.57 4.88 12.14
C ILE A 34 -52.08 6.24 12.62
N THR A 35 -51.41 7.33 12.24
CA THR A 35 -51.72 8.69 12.72
C THR A 35 -52.76 9.40 11.84
N GLN A 36 -53.26 8.74 10.78
CA GLN A 36 -54.15 9.31 9.76
C GLN A 36 -53.65 10.65 9.19
N LYS A 37 -52.33 10.83 9.12
CA LYS A 37 -51.71 12.04 8.55
C LYS A 37 -51.41 11.80 7.08
N LYS A 38 -51.64 12.83 6.25
CA LYS A 38 -51.27 12.78 4.83
C LYS A 38 -49.74 12.70 4.71
N LEU A 39 -49.25 11.70 4.00
CA LEU A 39 -47.82 11.56 3.68
C LEU A 39 -47.50 12.52 2.53
N ASP A 40 -46.55 13.44 2.74
CA ASP A 40 -46.13 14.44 1.73
C ASP A 40 -44.63 14.29 1.41
N ILE A 41 -44.11 13.05 1.49
CA ILE A 41 -42.68 12.73 1.34
C ILE A 41 -42.57 11.46 0.49
N ASP A 42 -41.74 11.51 -0.55
CA ASP A 42 -41.49 10.37 -1.45
C ASP A 42 -40.27 9.55 -1.01
N LEU A 43 -40.12 8.33 -1.54
CA LEU A 43 -38.96 7.47 -1.27
C LEU A 43 -37.64 8.14 -1.68
N ASN A 44 -37.67 8.92 -2.77
CA ASN A 44 -36.51 9.67 -3.25
C ASN A 44 -36.01 10.67 -2.21
N ASP A 45 -36.92 11.34 -1.49
CA ASP A 45 -36.55 12.29 -0.44
C ASP A 45 -35.85 11.59 0.72
N HIS A 46 -36.30 10.38 1.10
CA HIS A 46 -35.61 9.55 2.10
C HIS A 46 -34.22 9.10 1.62
N LEU A 47 -34.06 8.74 0.34
CA LEU A 47 -32.76 8.39 -0.24
C LEU A 47 -31.79 9.58 -0.19
N PHE A 48 -32.22 10.77 -0.62
CA PHE A 48 -31.40 11.98 -0.58
C PHE A 48 -31.06 12.39 0.86
N TYR A 49 -32.02 12.32 1.78
CA TYR A 49 -31.80 12.61 3.19
C TYR A 49 -30.76 11.67 3.81
N ASN A 50 -30.91 10.36 3.59
CA ASN A 50 -29.98 9.37 4.13
C ASN A 50 -28.59 9.45 3.50
N PHE A 51 -28.51 9.80 2.21
CA PHE A 51 -27.24 10.08 1.56
C PHE A 51 -26.55 11.29 2.21
N GLY A 52 -27.28 12.38 2.44
CA GLY A 52 -26.78 13.56 3.15
C GLY A 52 -26.30 13.25 4.57
N MET A 53 -26.99 12.37 5.29
CA MET A 53 -26.59 11.87 6.62
C MET A 53 -25.28 11.06 6.56
N ILE A 54 -25.09 10.22 5.56
CA ILE A 54 -23.85 9.43 5.36
C ILE A 54 -22.68 10.34 4.98
N CYS A 55 -22.91 11.34 4.14
CA CYS A 55 -21.89 12.32 3.75
C CYS A 55 -21.57 13.34 4.84
N GLY A 56 -22.28 13.32 5.98
CA GLY A 56 -22.10 14.30 7.05
C GLY A 56 -22.54 15.72 6.67
N GLN A 57 -23.38 15.83 5.65
CA GLN A 57 -23.94 17.10 5.14
C GLN A 57 -25.33 17.39 5.72
N SER A 58 -25.87 16.49 6.54
CA SER A 58 -27.15 16.73 7.21
C SER A 58 -27.02 17.85 8.23
N LYS A 59 -27.74 18.95 7.99
CA LYS A 59 -27.91 20.01 8.97
C LYS A 59 -28.83 19.51 10.08
N ARG A 60 -28.25 18.94 11.13
CA ARG A 60 -28.96 18.68 12.38
C ARG A 60 -29.19 20.00 13.11
N LYS A 61 -30.18 20.78 12.67
CA LYS A 61 -30.63 21.97 13.39
C LYS A 61 -31.42 21.50 14.62
N TYR A 62 -30.70 21.16 15.69
CA TYR A 62 -31.28 21.31 17.02
C TYR A 62 -31.66 22.79 17.16
N ILE A 63 -32.85 23.05 17.71
CA ILE A 63 -33.53 24.35 17.85
C ILE A 63 -34.64 24.55 16.80
N SER A 64 -35.86 24.21 17.23
CA SER A 64 -37.04 25.07 17.14
C SER A 64 -36.99 26.10 16.01
N THR A 65 -37.45 25.74 14.81
CA THR A 65 -38.06 26.64 13.79
C THR A 65 -38.29 25.86 12.50
N SER A 66 -39.52 25.40 12.31
CA SER A 66 -40.33 25.39 11.07
C SER A 66 -39.66 25.41 9.66
N SER A 67 -38.49 24.79 9.44
CA SER A 67 -37.84 24.72 8.12
C SER A 67 -36.73 23.66 8.03
N GLY A 68 -36.92 22.51 8.65
CA GLY A 68 -36.07 21.32 8.45
C GLY A 68 -36.94 20.17 7.95
N TYR A 69 -36.52 19.53 6.85
CA TYR A 69 -37.25 18.53 6.04
C TYR A 69 -37.62 17.20 6.74
N PHE A 70 -37.75 17.17 8.07
CA PHE A 70 -38.29 16.00 8.78
C PHE A 70 -39.22 16.46 9.92
N PRO A 71 -40.49 15.98 9.95
CA PRO A 71 -41.49 16.49 10.88
C PRO A 71 -41.14 16.09 12.32
N SER A 72 -41.23 17.06 13.23
CA SER A 72 -40.96 16.96 14.67
C SER A 72 -41.89 16.00 15.46
N THR A 73 -42.72 15.22 14.77
CA THR A 73 -43.56 14.18 15.35
C THR A 73 -43.00 12.80 14.98
N VAL A 74 -41.79 12.51 15.45
CA VAL A 74 -41.09 11.24 15.20
C VAL A 74 -41.33 10.31 16.39
N THR A 75 -42.08 9.23 16.19
CA THR A 75 -42.26 8.14 17.15
C THR A 75 -40.93 7.44 17.52
N LYS A 76 -40.94 6.58 18.55
CA LYS A 76 -39.72 5.89 19.04
C LYS A 76 -39.02 5.03 17.96
N SER A 77 -39.77 4.49 17.00
CA SER A 77 -39.27 3.59 15.94
C SER A 77 -38.45 4.32 14.89
N SER A 78 -38.92 5.45 14.38
CA SER A 78 -38.21 6.26 13.38
C SER A 78 -36.94 6.91 13.95
N LYS A 79 -36.93 7.25 15.25
CA LYS A 79 -35.70 7.65 15.98
C LYS A 79 -34.64 6.56 16.06
N LEU A 80 -35.08 5.30 16.20
CA LEU A 80 -34.16 4.16 16.26
C LEU A 80 -33.47 3.95 14.91
N VAL A 81 -34.22 4.03 13.80
CA VAL A 81 -33.65 3.96 12.44
C VAL A 81 -32.67 5.11 12.17
N GLU A 82 -32.99 6.32 12.60
CA GLU A 82 -32.08 7.48 12.48
C GLU A 82 -30.79 7.28 13.30
N LEU A 83 -30.90 6.70 14.51
CA LEU A 83 -29.74 6.38 15.35
C LEU A 83 -28.83 5.34 14.69
N TRP A 84 -29.40 4.27 14.13
CA TRP A 84 -28.66 3.25 13.38
C TRP A 84 -27.96 3.84 12.15
N LEU A 85 -28.65 4.70 11.41
CA LEU A 85 -28.07 5.41 10.27
C LEU A 85 -26.92 6.32 10.69
N GLY A 86 -27.06 7.02 11.82
CA GLY A 86 -26.01 7.86 12.41
C GLY A 86 -24.78 7.05 12.81
N LEU A 87 -24.96 5.91 13.49
CA LEU A 87 -23.88 4.99 13.84
C LEU A 87 -23.17 4.44 12.60
N PHE A 88 -23.94 4.01 11.60
CA PHE A 88 -23.41 3.50 10.33
C PHE A 88 -22.59 4.56 9.57
N SER A 89 -23.11 5.78 9.47
CA SER A 89 -22.41 6.93 8.87
C SER A 89 -21.10 7.22 9.60
N PHE A 90 -21.13 7.26 10.93
CA PHE A 90 -19.94 7.51 11.75
C PHE A 90 -18.86 6.43 11.54
N LEU A 91 -19.25 5.15 11.52
CA LEU A 91 -18.32 4.03 11.33
C LEU A 91 -17.66 4.08 9.95
N ILE A 92 -18.44 4.29 8.88
CA ILE A 92 -17.89 4.35 7.52
C ILE A 92 -16.92 5.52 7.38
N ARG A 93 -17.31 6.71 7.85
CA ARG A 93 -16.46 7.91 7.77
C ARG A 93 -15.15 7.71 8.53
N THR A 94 -15.22 7.13 9.73
CA THR A 94 -14.04 6.86 10.55
C THR A 94 -13.13 5.83 9.88
N ALA A 95 -13.68 4.71 9.41
CA ALA A 95 -12.91 3.67 8.72
C ALA A 95 -12.26 4.19 7.43
N PHE A 96 -13.02 4.94 6.62
CA PHE A 96 -12.52 5.54 5.38
C PHE A 96 -11.39 6.54 5.66
N SER A 97 -11.56 7.38 6.68
CA SER A 97 -10.56 8.38 7.06
C SER A 97 -9.26 7.73 7.55
N THR A 98 -9.35 6.70 8.38
CA THR A 98 -8.18 5.93 8.84
C THR A 98 -7.44 5.25 7.68
N LEU A 99 -8.17 4.64 6.75
CA LEU A 99 -7.56 4.02 5.55
C LEU A 99 -6.94 5.06 4.64
N LEU A 100 -7.57 6.23 4.48
CA LEU A 100 -7.02 7.33 3.69
C LEU A 100 -5.72 7.82 4.29
N ILE A 101 -5.69 8.06 5.61
CA ILE A 101 -4.47 8.45 6.33
C ILE A 101 -3.40 7.38 6.12
N ARG A 102 -3.72 6.10 6.33
CA ARG A 102 -2.78 4.99 6.11
C ARG A 102 -2.23 4.97 4.68
N TYR A 103 -3.08 5.16 3.68
CA TYR A 103 -2.66 5.16 2.28
C TYR A 103 -1.75 6.36 1.95
N MET A 104 -1.98 7.51 2.59
CA MET A 104 -1.16 8.70 2.42
C MET A 104 0.16 8.63 3.22
N THR A 105 0.19 7.90 4.35
CA THR A 105 1.38 7.79 5.21
C THR A 105 2.27 6.59 4.87
N GLN A 106 1.70 5.49 4.38
CA GLN A 106 2.42 4.26 4.09
C GLN A 106 2.93 4.27 2.64
N THR A 107 4.16 4.74 2.43
CA THR A 107 4.89 4.64 1.16
C THR A 107 5.58 3.28 1.02
N THR A 108 4.81 2.18 1.07
CA THR A 108 5.39 0.87 0.75
C THR A 108 5.64 0.79 -0.75
N VAL A 109 6.90 0.95 -1.15
CA VAL A 109 7.34 0.64 -2.50
C VAL A 109 7.46 -0.87 -2.62
N ILE A 110 6.45 -1.50 -3.24
CA ILE A 110 6.54 -2.91 -3.62
C ILE A 110 7.56 -2.97 -4.77
N PRO A 111 8.68 -3.69 -4.63
CA PRO A 111 9.66 -3.79 -5.69
C PRO A 111 9.05 -4.51 -6.91
N PRO A 112 9.40 -4.11 -8.14
CA PRO A 112 8.81 -4.67 -9.35
C PRO A 112 9.32 -6.07 -9.71
N PHE A 113 10.29 -6.61 -8.96
CA PHE A 113 10.91 -7.92 -9.16
C PHE A 113 11.37 -8.50 -7.81
N ASN A 114 11.50 -9.83 -7.75
CA ASN A 114 11.88 -10.58 -6.54
C ASN A 114 13.09 -11.52 -6.74
N ASP A 115 13.58 -11.67 -7.96
CA ASP A 115 14.73 -12.50 -8.29
C ASP A 115 15.40 -11.99 -9.58
N LEU A 116 16.55 -12.57 -9.93
CA LEU A 116 17.31 -12.16 -11.10
C LEU A 116 16.57 -12.48 -12.41
N THR A 117 15.81 -13.57 -12.45
CA THR A 117 15.04 -13.99 -13.62
C THR A 117 13.91 -13.02 -13.93
N SER A 118 13.08 -12.70 -12.94
CA SER A 118 12.03 -11.68 -13.05
C SER A 118 12.60 -10.31 -13.36
N LEU A 119 13.74 -9.93 -12.76
CA LEU A 119 14.43 -8.69 -13.11
C LEU A 119 14.74 -8.62 -14.62
N LEU A 120 15.28 -9.70 -15.20
CA LEU A 120 15.70 -9.75 -16.59
C LEU A 120 14.51 -9.92 -17.57
N ASP A 121 13.46 -10.62 -17.16
CA ASP A 121 12.37 -11.02 -18.07
C ASP A 121 11.21 -10.03 -18.07
N SER A 122 10.84 -9.52 -16.89
CA SER A 122 9.64 -8.70 -16.74
C SER A 122 9.93 -7.20 -16.64
N THR A 123 11.20 -6.80 -16.52
CA THR A 123 11.57 -5.39 -16.32
C THR A 123 12.68 -4.93 -17.25
N SER A 124 12.86 -3.61 -17.35
CA SER A 124 13.93 -2.94 -18.12
C SER A 124 15.11 -2.48 -17.27
N TYR A 125 15.18 -2.89 -16.00
CA TYR A 125 16.23 -2.48 -15.07
C TYR A 125 17.62 -2.93 -15.52
N SER A 126 18.62 -2.04 -15.48
CA SER A 126 20.01 -2.46 -15.65
C SER A 126 20.64 -2.80 -14.30
N ILE A 127 21.52 -3.80 -14.29
CA ILE A 127 22.22 -4.29 -13.11
C ILE A 127 23.55 -3.55 -12.99
N LEU A 128 23.79 -2.93 -11.84
CA LEU A 128 25.02 -2.22 -11.52
C LEU A 128 25.89 -3.08 -10.61
N VAL A 129 27.16 -3.18 -10.95
CA VAL A 129 28.13 -4.03 -10.25
C VAL A 129 29.43 -3.27 -10.02
N LEU A 130 30.05 -3.45 -8.86
CA LEU A 130 31.36 -2.90 -8.58
C LEU A 130 32.44 -3.76 -9.26
N GLU A 131 33.38 -3.14 -9.95
CA GLU A 131 34.53 -3.80 -10.55
C GLU A 131 35.36 -4.54 -9.48
N ASP A 132 35.98 -5.66 -9.87
CA ASP A 132 36.73 -6.57 -8.99
C ASP A 132 35.98 -7.09 -7.75
N SER A 133 34.66 -6.94 -7.71
CA SER A 133 33.83 -7.54 -6.66
C SER A 133 33.44 -8.99 -6.98
N LEU A 134 32.99 -9.73 -5.96
CA LEU A 134 32.50 -11.08 -6.15
C LEU A 134 31.33 -11.17 -7.16
N PRO A 135 30.31 -10.27 -7.12
CA PRO A 135 29.31 -10.16 -8.18
C PRO A 135 29.90 -9.97 -9.59
N HIS A 136 30.95 -9.16 -9.74
CA HIS A 136 31.61 -8.94 -11.03
C HIS A 136 32.22 -10.24 -11.56
N ALA A 137 32.93 -10.98 -10.71
CA ALA A 137 33.50 -12.26 -11.07
C ALA A 137 32.43 -13.28 -11.49
N PHE A 138 31.24 -13.28 -10.85
CA PHE A 138 30.14 -14.16 -11.26
C PHE A 138 29.58 -13.82 -12.64
N PHE A 139 29.36 -12.54 -12.94
CA PHE A 139 28.91 -12.11 -14.28
C PHE A 139 29.96 -12.42 -15.36
N GLN A 140 31.25 -12.20 -15.07
CA GLN A 140 32.32 -12.50 -16.02
C GLN A 140 32.43 -14.00 -16.33
N ARG A 141 32.27 -14.86 -15.31
CA ARG A 141 32.36 -16.32 -15.49
C ARG A 141 31.12 -16.95 -16.10
N ARG A 142 29.99 -16.22 -16.19
CA ARG A 142 28.73 -16.67 -16.80
C ARG A 142 28.28 -18.05 -16.29
N LEU A 143 28.40 -18.27 -14.98
CA LEU A 143 28.19 -19.60 -14.38
C LEU A 143 26.74 -20.08 -14.41
N TRP A 144 25.77 -19.16 -14.52
CA TRP A 144 24.35 -19.50 -14.64
C TRP A 144 23.68 -18.73 -15.81
N PRO A 145 22.58 -19.28 -16.39
CA PRO A 145 21.93 -18.71 -17.56
C PRO A 145 21.48 -17.25 -17.38
N GLU A 146 21.11 -16.85 -16.16
CA GLU A 146 20.71 -15.49 -15.84
C GLU A 146 21.86 -14.50 -15.98
N TYR A 147 23.08 -14.89 -15.57
CA TYR A 147 24.27 -14.06 -15.72
C TYR A 147 24.68 -13.95 -17.19
N GLU A 148 24.63 -15.05 -17.94
CA GLU A 148 24.87 -15.04 -19.38
C GLU A 148 23.88 -14.12 -20.10
N LYS A 149 22.59 -14.26 -19.82
CA LYS A 149 21.53 -13.41 -20.37
C LYS A 149 21.73 -11.93 -20.03
N ALA A 150 22.08 -11.60 -18.79
CA ALA A 150 22.35 -10.23 -18.37
C ALA A 150 23.54 -9.61 -19.13
N MET A 151 24.57 -10.41 -19.42
CA MET A 151 25.74 -9.99 -20.18
C MET A 151 25.42 -9.83 -21.67
N ASP A 152 24.70 -10.78 -22.27
CA ASP A 152 24.35 -10.76 -23.70
C ASP A 152 23.38 -9.63 -24.03
N THR A 153 22.45 -9.35 -23.12
CA THR A 153 21.54 -8.19 -23.23
C THR A 153 22.21 -6.86 -22.86
N LYS A 154 23.50 -6.86 -22.51
CA LYS A 154 24.27 -5.68 -22.08
C LYS A 154 23.61 -4.91 -20.93
N ARG A 155 22.90 -5.63 -20.06
CA ARG A 155 22.20 -5.05 -18.89
C ARG A 155 23.08 -5.02 -17.65
N CYS A 156 24.21 -5.69 -17.63
CA CYS A 156 25.21 -5.58 -16.58
C CYS A 156 26.20 -4.43 -16.88
N ILE A 157 26.27 -3.45 -15.98
CA ILE A 157 27.14 -2.28 -16.09
C ILE A 157 28.07 -2.25 -14.88
N THR A 158 29.36 -2.13 -15.14
CA THR A 158 30.41 -2.12 -14.12
C THR A 158 30.85 -0.70 -13.78
N PHE A 159 31.23 -0.49 -12.51
CA PHE A 159 31.78 0.77 -12.01
C PHE A 159 33.01 0.49 -11.14
N SER A 160 34.04 1.31 -11.23
CA SER A 160 35.25 1.18 -10.42
C SER A 160 35.10 1.77 -9.01
N SER A 161 34.23 2.78 -8.85
CA SER A 161 33.96 3.45 -7.57
C SER A 161 32.58 3.11 -7.02
N ILE A 162 32.54 2.75 -5.73
CA ILE A 162 31.27 2.53 -5.02
C ILE A 162 30.43 3.81 -4.94
N GLU A 163 31.07 4.98 -4.83
CA GLU A 163 30.34 6.24 -4.72
C GLU A 163 29.59 6.55 -6.03
N GLU A 164 30.26 6.38 -7.17
CA GLU A 164 29.66 6.56 -8.49
C GLU A 164 28.55 5.55 -8.75
N LEU A 165 28.75 4.30 -8.36
CA LEU A 165 27.77 3.23 -8.48
C LEU A 165 26.47 3.59 -7.75
N TYR A 166 26.56 4.07 -6.49
CA TYR A 166 25.37 4.48 -5.72
C TYR A 166 24.75 5.77 -6.25
N LYS A 167 25.55 6.77 -6.63
CA LYS A 167 25.04 7.99 -7.28
C LYS A 167 24.26 7.64 -8.54
N ARG A 168 24.75 6.69 -9.33
CA ARG A 168 24.06 6.23 -10.54
C ARG A 168 22.79 5.46 -10.23
N ALA A 169 22.84 4.53 -9.28
CA ALA A 169 21.68 3.75 -8.86
C ALA A 169 20.52 4.62 -8.35
N CYS A 170 20.85 5.74 -7.70
CA CYS A 170 19.89 6.65 -7.10
C CYS A 170 19.51 7.82 -8.02
N SER A 171 20.01 7.85 -9.25
CA SER A 171 19.54 8.79 -10.28
C SER A 171 18.15 8.39 -10.79
N THR A 172 17.29 9.38 -11.07
CA THR A 172 15.91 9.14 -11.55
C THR A 172 15.81 8.94 -13.06
N ASP A 173 16.92 9.09 -13.79
CA ASP A 173 16.91 9.12 -15.25
C ASP A 173 16.63 7.74 -15.86
N LYS A 174 17.04 6.67 -15.17
CA LYS A 174 16.93 5.28 -15.63
C LYS A 174 16.73 4.33 -14.46
N LEU A 175 16.19 3.16 -14.77
CA LEU A 175 15.91 2.12 -13.78
C LEU A 175 17.15 1.25 -13.56
N TYR A 176 17.67 1.27 -12.34
CA TYR A 176 18.87 0.56 -11.94
C TYR A 176 18.65 -0.30 -10.70
N ALA A 177 19.31 -1.45 -10.67
CA ALA A 177 19.39 -2.33 -9.51
C ALA A 177 20.86 -2.61 -9.22
N ILE A 178 21.30 -2.57 -7.96
CA ILE A 178 22.67 -2.91 -7.59
C ILE A 178 22.72 -4.38 -7.17
N TYR A 179 23.69 -5.13 -7.70
CA TYR A 179 24.05 -6.43 -7.14
C TYR A 179 25.35 -6.33 -6.33
N GLN A 180 25.23 -6.50 -5.01
CA GLN A 180 26.32 -6.38 -4.05
C GLN A 180 26.04 -7.20 -2.77
N GLY A 181 27.06 -7.35 -1.93
CA GLY A 181 26.91 -7.92 -0.58
C GLY A 181 26.09 -7.04 0.37
N GLU A 182 25.36 -7.68 1.28
CA GLU A 182 24.54 -6.99 2.28
C GLU A 182 25.40 -6.19 3.30
N ASP A 183 26.58 -6.71 3.62
CA ASP A 183 27.60 -6.09 4.45
C ASP A 183 28.08 -4.76 3.83
N ILE A 184 28.40 -4.75 2.54
CA ILE A 184 28.82 -3.55 1.80
C ILE A 184 27.71 -2.49 1.83
N LYS A 185 26.46 -2.92 1.63
CA LYS A 185 25.29 -2.03 1.71
C LYS A 185 25.18 -1.38 3.09
N LYS A 186 25.27 -2.15 4.16
CA LYS A 186 25.15 -1.66 5.54
C LYS A 186 26.31 -0.74 5.91
N ALA A 187 27.52 -1.07 5.50
CA ALA A 187 28.72 -0.31 5.84
C ALA A 187 28.87 1.01 5.06
N ARG A 188 28.51 1.02 3.78
CA ARG A 188 28.80 2.15 2.88
C ARG A 188 27.56 2.76 2.23
N GLY A 189 26.61 1.92 1.80
CA GLY A 189 25.46 2.35 1.02
C GLY A 189 24.51 3.29 1.74
N VAL A 190 24.27 3.06 3.03
CA VAL A 190 23.32 3.83 3.85
C VAL A 190 23.66 5.33 3.90
N TYR A 191 24.94 5.68 3.80
CA TYR A 191 25.42 7.07 3.86
C TYR A 191 25.29 7.81 2.52
N ILE A 192 25.17 7.10 1.40
CA ILE A 192 25.05 7.70 0.06
C ILE A 192 23.59 7.78 -0.35
N CYS A 193 22.90 6.64 -0.39
CA CYS A 193 21.47 6.61 -0.63
C CYS A 193 20.80 5.34 -0.10
N ARG A 194 19.55 5.49 0.36
CA ARG A 194 18.78 4.42 0.99
C ARG A 194 18.13 3.54 -0.06
N LEU A 195 18.80 2.46 -0.43
CA LEU A 195 18.25 1.43 -1.31
C LEU A 195 17.59 0.31 -0.50
N ASN A 196 16.42 -0.12 -0.94
CA ASN A 196 15.73 -1.26 -0.34
C ASN A 196 16.22 -2.56 -1.00
N PRO A 197 16.53 -3.60 -0.20
CA PRO A 197 16.84 -4.91 -0.78
C PRO A 197 15.56 -5.47 -1.42
N THR A 198 15.73 -6.26 -2.48
CA THR A 198 14.62 -6.87 -3.22
C THR A 198 14.87 -8.36 -3.33
N GLY A 199 13.82 -9.16 -3.15
CA GLY A 199 13.93 -10.60 -3.32
C GLY A 199 14.70 -11.35 -2.22
N ILE A 200 15.16 -12.54 -2.60
CA ILE A 200 16.02 -13.42 -1.79
C ILE A 200 17.50 -13.22 -2.14
N ALA A 201 18.39 -13.64 -1.23
CA ALA A 201 19.82 -13.61 -1.50
C ALA A 201 20.16 -14.55 -2.67
N LEU A 202 20.81 -14.01 -3.70
CA LEU A 202 21.24 -14.78 -4.87
C LEU A 202 22.38 -15.75 -4.53
N GLN A 203 23.23 -15.38 -3.57
CA GLN A 203 24.37 -16.17 -3.11
C GLN A 203 24.60 -15.95 -1.63
N ASN A 204 25.11 -17.00 -0.97
CA ASN A 204 25.61 -16.93 0.40
C ASN A 204 27.14 -16.91 0.36
N ALA A 205 27.73 -15.89 0.96
CA ALA A 205 29.18 -15.76 1.09
C ALA A 205 29.53 -15.35 2.51
N TRP A 206 30.69 -15.80 2.99
CA TRP A 206 31.21 -15.46 4.30
C TRP A 206 32.48 -14.65 4.16
N ILE A 207 32.64 -13.63 5.01
CA ILE A 207 33.88 -12.87 5.13
C ILE A 207 34.84 -13.69 5.98
N VAL A 208 35.99 -14.03 5.42
CA VAL A 208 37.04 -14.79 6.10
C VAL A 208 38.38 -14.10 5.91
N SER A 209 39.30 -14.31 6.85
CA SER A 209 40.67 -13.82 6.74
C SER A 209 41.44 -14.61 5.68
N GLY A 210 42.00 -13.93 4.69
CA GLY A 210 42.94 -14.53 3.76
C GLY A 210 44.31 -14.69 4.42
N ILE A 211 44.84 -15.91 4.43
CA ILE A 211 46.17 -16.22 4.98
C ILE A 211 47.06 -16.70 3.83
N SER A 212 48.33 -16.29 3.80
CA SER A 212 49.30 -16.82 2.84
C SER A 212 49.36 -18.34 2.92
N LYS A 213 49.44 -19.01 1.77
CA LYS A 213 49.46 -20.49 1.68
C LYS A 213 50.58 -21.12 2.52
N THR A 214 51.68 -20.40 2.71
CA THR A 214 52.87 -20.86 3.44
C THR A 214 52.98 -20.28 4.86
N PHE A 215 51.90 -19.71 5.40
CA PHE A 215 51.95 -19.11 6.74
C PHE A 215 52.06 -20.18 7.83
N GLU A 216 53.15 -20.13 8.58
CA GLU A 216 53.51 -21.16 9.57
C GLU A 216 52.50 -21.28 10.72
N HIS A 217 51.88 -20.17 11.13
CA HIS A 217 50.98 -20.13 12.28
C HIS A 217 49.49 -20.20 11.92
N LYS A 218 49.14 -20.75 10.74
CA LYS A 218 47.74 -20.89 10.31
C LYS A 218 46.88 -21.61 11.36
N ARG A 219 47.41 -22.70 11.94
CA ARG A 219 46.71 -23.51 12.95
C ARG A 219 46.26 -22.69 14.16
N SER A 220 47.05 -21.72 14.59
CA SER A 220 46.70 -20.86 15.73
C SER A 220 45.55 -19.90 15.41
N ILE A 221 45.40 -19.50 14.15
CA ILE A 221 44.29 -18.65 13.70
C ILE A 221 43.02 -19.47 13.51
N ASP A 222 43.13 -20.71 13.02
CA ASP A 222 41.96 -21.57 12.77
C ASP A 222 41.31 -22.11 14.07
N ILE A 223 42.09 -22.28 15.15
CA ILE A 223 41.65 -22.87 16.43
C ILE A 223 41.37 -21.80 17.50
N GLY A 224 41.90 -20.58 17.31
CA GLY A 224 41.81 -19.48 18.28
C GLY A 224 40.40 -19.00 18.58
#